data_AF-A0AAD8U9U3-F1
#
_entry.id   AF-A0AAD8U9U3-F1
#
_cell.length_a   1.000
_cell.length_b   1.000
_cell.length_c   1.000
_cell.angle_alpha   90.00
_cell.angle_beta   90.00
_cell.angle_gamma   90.00
#
_symmetry.space_group_name_H-M   'P 1'
#
loop_
_entity.id
_entity.type
_entity.pdbx_description
1 polymer ?
#
loop_
_entity_poly.entity_id
_entity_poly.type
_entity_poly.pdbx_seq_one_letter_code
_entity_poly.pdbx_strand_id
1 'polypeptide(L)'
;MVYWEVLVSFLVDQLADSLSYLDPFLEIDMIPPSYVCPWTGVGTSVFIYLAKVGSLVRRKRSLMRTMLSNKIRTFEKVAYENLLGEASLLENQIRRTKLPRLSSIKDTGDIKAPPIHFLQLAHCYQLSGCLELYRAFPELAKARLESDPAVRISCDGIDRPSQLLLRLAFDILSTLETMPDDSRTIATQTLVITIAGSVLGKIKIADEGQFTSEQYTFNYSIKRWRKSVLQRLSRTYQIIGLRTIQRAMTLLVKVWSRMGRGDRVIDPELRIADHVHWIDVMEEEGLETLLG
;
A
#
# COMPACT_ATOMS: atom_id res chain seq x y z
N MET A 1 -20.20 -0.84 -1.62
CA MET A 1 -19.89 0.40 -0.88
C MET A 1 -18.45 0.39 -0.37
N VAL A 2 -18.04 -0.55 0.50
CA VAL A 2 -16.68 -0.58 1.10
C VAL A 2 -15.53 -0.48 0.08
N TYR A 3 -15.56 -1.24 -1.02
CA TYR A 3 -14.50 -1.17 -2.04
C TYR A 3 -14.32 0.25 -2.61
N TRP A 4 -15.42 0.96 -2.85
CA TRP A 4 -15.39 2.33 -3.33
C TRP A 4 -14.84 3.30 -2.28
N GLU A 5 -15.18 3.10 -1.00
CA GLU A 5 -14.61 3.90 0.10
C GLU A 5 -13.09 3.74 0.18
N VAL A 6 -12.57 2.54 -0.09
CA VAL A 6 -11.12 2.34 -0.21
C VAL A 6 -10.54 3.17 -1.35
N LEU A 7 -11.12 3.12 -2.54
CA LEU A 7 -10.59 3.87 -3.69
C LEU A 7 -10.64 5.39 -3.46
N VAL A 8 -11.74 5.87 -2.85
CA VAL A 8 -11.98 7.29 -2.57
C VAL A 8 -11.07 7.79 -1.45
N SER A 9 -10.77 6.97 -0.44
CA SER A 9 -9.96 7.43 0.70
C SER A 9 -8.51 7.77 0.34
N PHE A 10 -8.01 7.26 -0.79
CA PHE A 10 -6.70 7.66 -1.35
C PHE A 10 -6.79 8.87 -2.30
N LEU A 11 -8.00 9.27 -2.69
CA LEU A 11 -8.25 10.34 -3.65
C LEU A 11 -8.75 11.64 -3.01
N VAL A 12 -9.57 11.55 -1.97
CA VAL A 12 -10.28 12.70 -1.38
C VAL A 12 -9.94 12.85 0.09
N ASP A 13 -9.67 14.08 0.53
CA ASP A 13 -9.46 14.39 1.94
C ASP A 13 -10.76 14.20 2.73
N GLN A 14 -10.71 13.34 3.74
CA GLN A 14 -11.87 12.96 4.55
C GLN A 14 -11.70 13.37 6.02
N LEU A 15 -12.82 13.61 6.70
CA LEU A 15 -12.84 13.84 8.15
C LEU A 15 -12.60 12.52 8.92
N ALA A 16 -12.13 12.62 10.16
CA ALA A 16 -11.75 11.48 11.00
C ALA A 16 -12.87 10.41 11.10
N ASP A 17 -14.10 10.85 11.35
CA ASP A 17 -15.24 9.94 11.61
C ASP A 17 -16.04 9.57 10.35
N SER A 18 -15.60 10.00 9.17
CA SER A 18 -16.32 9.80 7.91
C SER A 18 -16.56 8.33 7.56
N LEU A 19 -15.73 7.42 8.06
CA LEU A 19 -15.80 5.98 7.81
C LEU A 19 -16.34 5.18 9.00
N SER A 20 -16.76 5.84 10.08
CA SER A 20 -17.30 5.17 11.29
C SER A 20 -18.56 4.35 11.02
N TYR A 21 -19.34 4.74 10.01
CA TYR A 21 -20.53 3.99 9.58
C TYR A 21 -20.21 2.59 9.05
N LEU A 22 -18.93 2.29 8.75
CA LEU A 22 -18.48 0.97 8.32
C LEU A 22 -18.15 0.03 9.48
N ASP A 23 -18.01 0.55 10.71
CA ASP A 23 -17.58 -0.22 11.88
C ASP A 23 -18.47 -1.44 12.21
N PRO A 24 -19.81 -1.38 12.05
CA PRO A 24 -20.67 -2.55 12.24
C PRO A 24 -20.34 -3.74 11.32
N PHE A 25 -19.60 -3.52 10.24
CA PHE A 25 -19.26 -4.54 9.25
C PHE A 25 -17.88 -5.19 9.47
N LEU A 26 -17.14 -4.78 10.50
CA LEU A 26 -15.80 -5.32 10.79
C LEU A 26 -15.82 -6.81 11.19
N GLU A 27 -16.94 -7.33 11.67
CA GLU A 27 -17.06 -8.71 12.14
C GLU A 27 -17.72 -9.66 11.12
N ILE A 28 -18.15 -9.17 9.96
CA ILE A 28 -18.89 -9.98 8.97
C ILE A 28 -18.09 -11.18 8.47
N ASP A 29 -16.79 -11.02 8.27
CA ASP A 29 -15.96 -12.08 7.68
C ASP A 29 -15.75 -13.29 8.62
N MET A 30 -16.09 -13.13 9.92
CA MET A 30 -15.88 -14.16 10.95
C MET A 30 -17.08 -15.12 11.13
N ILE A 31 -18.18 -14.91 10.40
CA ILE A 31 -19.39 -15.74 10.50
C ILE A 31 -19.38 -16.82 9.39
N PRO A 32 -19.16 -18.11 9.73
CA PRO A 32 -19.23 -19.18 8.73
C PRO A 32 -20.68 -19.55 8.37
N PRO A 33 -20.96 -19.98 7.12
CA PRO A 33 -20.02 -20.02 6.00
C PRO A 33 -19.74 -18.62 5.45
N SER A 34 -18.47 -18.32 5.16
CA SER A 34 -18.07 -17.03 4.61
C SER A 34 -18.46 -16.97 3.14
N TYR A 35 -19.32 -16.02 2.78
CA TYR A 35 -19.70 -15.74 1.40
C TYR A 35 -18.70 -14.78 0.75
N VAL A 36 -18.40 -15.02 -0.52
CA VAL A 36 -17.53 -14.14 -1.30
C VAL A 36 -18.33 -12.93 -1.76
N CYS A 37 -17.96 -11.74 -1.28
CA CYS A 37 -18.43 -10.49 -1.85
C CYS A 37 -17.72 -10.23 -3.19
N PRO A 38 -18.43 -9.84 -4.27
CA PRO A 38 -17.81 -9.59 -5.57
C PRO A 38 -16.67 -8.57 -5.55
N TRP A 39 -16.73 -7.58 -4.65
CA TRP A 39 -15.77 -6.46 -4.61
C TRP A 39 -14.76 -6.57 -3.47
N THR A 40 -15.19 -7.01 -2.28
CA THR A 40 -14.31 -7.14 -1.10
C THR A 40 -13.83 -8.57 -0.85
N GLY A 41 -14.27 -9.52 -1.67
CA GLY A 41 -13.92 -10.92 -1.54
C GLY A 41 -14.35 -11.48 -0.19
N VAL A 42 -13.38 -12.03 0.55
CA VAL A 42 -13.55 -12.65 1.87
C VAL A 42 -12.92 -11.85 3.00
N GLY A 43 -12.55 -10.60 2.75
CA GLY A 43 -11.83 -9.74 3.70
C GLY A 43 -12.44 -8.36 3.82
N THR A 44 -13.77 -8.24 3.91
CA THR A 44 -14.46 -6.94 4.03
C THR A 44 -13.88 -6.06 5.14
N SER A 45 -13.58 -6.65 6.30
CA SER A 45 -12.87 -6.02 7.42
C SER A 45 -11.52 -5.41 7.00
N VAL A 46 -10.72 -6.14 6.23
CA VAL A 46 -9.44 -5.66 5.68
C VAL A 46 -9.64 -4.45 4.77
N PHE A 47 -10.66 -4.46 3.91
CA PHE A 47 -10.97 -3.30 3.07
C PHE A 47 -11.43 -2.10 3.91
N ILE A 48 -12.23 -2.30 4.96
CA ILE A 48 -12.64 -1.21 5.86
C ILE A 48 -11.41 -0.58 6.53
N TYR A 49 -10.50 -1.40 7.06
CA TYR A 49 -9.27 -0.89 7.64
C TYR A 49 -8.41 -0.16 6.61
N LEU A 50 -8.30 -0.68 5.38
CA LEU A 50 -7.56 -0.02 4.32
C LEU A 50 -8.18 1.34 3.93
N ALA A 51 -9.51 1.45 3.92
CA ALA A 51 -10.17 2.74 3.70
C ALA A 51 -9.76 3.75 4.77
N LYS A 52 -9.79 3.33 6.05
CA LYS A 52 -9.32 4.15 7.17
C LYS A 52 -7.84 4.52 7.05
N VAL A 53 -6.98 3.60 6.58
CA VAL A 53 -5.57 3.89 6.30
C VAL A 53 -5.46 5.00 5.26
N GLY A 54 -6.11 4.88 4.10
CA GLY A 54 -6.05 5.90 3.05
C GLY A 54 -6.47 7.29 3.56
N SER A 55 -7.58 7.36 4.30
CA SER A 55 -8.06 8.59 4.93
C SER A 55 -7.03 9.18 5.90
N LEU A 56 -6.42 8.35 6.74
CA LEU A 56 -5.40 8.77 7.70
C LEU A 56 -4.12 9.28 7.01
N VAL A 57 -3.67 8.60 5.94
CA VAL A 57 -2.53 9.04 5.13
C VAL A 57 -2.81 10.42 4.53
N ARG A 58 -3.99 10.64 3.96
CA ARG A 58 -4.39 11.93 3.39
C ARG A 58 -4.50 13.04 4.44
N ARG A 59 -5.07 12.75 5.62
CA ARG A 59 -5.11 13.68 6.76
C ARG A 59 -3.71 14.09 7.20
N LYS A 60 -2.76 13.14 7.30
CA LYS A 60 -1.34 13.46 7.57
C LYS A 60 -0.78 14.39 6.49
N ARG A 61 -1.00 14.08 5.20
CA ARG A 61 -0.52 14.93 4.09
C ARG A 61 -1.09 16.33 4.12
N SER A 62 -2.39 16.47 4.39
CA SER A 62 -3.03 17.77 4.57
C SER A 62 -2.42 18.54 5.74
N LEU A 63 -2.15 17.88 6.88
CA LEU A 63 -1.48 18.50 8.02
C LEU A 63 -0.08 19.00 7.64
N MET A 64 0.72 18.18 6.96
CA MET A 64 2.08 18.54 6.53
C MET A 64 2.07 19.73 5.55
N ARG A 65 1.12 19.78 4.61
CA ARG A 65 0.93 20.93 3.71
C ARG A 65 0.63 22.23 4.49
N THR A 66 -0.20 22.14 5.52
CA THR A 66 -0.49 23.29 6.40
C THR A 66 0.72 23.72 7.23
N MET A 67 1.49 22.77 7.78
CA MET A 67 2.70 23.06 8.56
C MET A 67 3.75 23.82 7.76
N LEU A 68 3.91 23.48 6.47
CA LEU A 68 4.85 24.17 5.58
C LEU A 68 4.44 25.63 5.32
N SER A 69 3.14 25.94 5.43
CA SER A 69 2.61 27.29 5.18
C SER A 69 2.54 28.17 6.43
N ASN A 70 2.51 27.59 7.64
CA ASN A 70 2.22 28.31 8.88
C ASN A 70 3.45 28.43 9.80
N LYS A 71 3.53 29.55 10.54
CA LYS A 71 4.58 29.76 11.56
C LYS A 71 4.25 29.14 12.92
N ILE A 72 3.02 28.70 13.15
CA ILE A 72 2.52 28.22 14.45
C ILE A 72 2.64 26.69 14.53
N ARG A 73 3.81 26.20 14.94
CA ARG A 73 4.17 24.78 14.89
C ARG A 73 3.66 23.92 16.07
N THR A 74 3.24 24.53 17.18
CA THR A 74 2.89 23.79 18.41
C THR A 74 1.60 22.99 18.28
N PHE A 75 0.53 23.59 17.73
CA PHE A 75 -0.75 22.90 17.52
C PHE A 75 -0.62 21.75 16.52
N GLU A 76 0.16 21.99 15.48
CA GLU A 76 0.43 21.05 14.41
C GLU A 76 1.18 19.81 14.92
N LYS A 77 2.13 19.98 15.85
CA LYS A 77 2.82 18.87 16.50
C LYS A 77 1.86 17.97 17.30
N VAL A 78 0.96 18.55 18.08
CA VAL A 78 -0.05 17.79 18.85
C VAL A 78 -1.00 17.04 17.90
N ALA A 79 -1.41 17.69 16.81
CA ALA A 79 -2.22 17.03 15.77
C ALA A 79 -1.49 15.84 15.13
N TYR A 80 -0.18 15.95 14.89
CA TYR A 80 0.63 14.85 14.38
C TYR A 80 0.72 13.69 15.37
N GLU A 81 0.95 13.97 16.65
CA GLU A 81 1.00 12.95 17.71
C GLU A 81 -0.33 12.19 17.82
N ASN A 82 -1.47 12.89 17.69
CA ASN A 82 -2.78 12.25 17.64
C ASN A 82 -2.94 11.32 16.42
N LEU A 83 -2.54 11.79 15.22
CA LEU A 83 -2.56 10.96 14.01
C LEU A 83 -1.66 9.72 14.14
N LEU A 84 -0.50 9.85 14.77
CA LEU A 84 0.39 8.72 15.03
C LEU A 84 -0.23 7.72 16.02
N GLY A 85 -0.95 8.20 17.03
CA GLY A 85 -1.75 7.36 17.93
C GLY A 85 -2.84 6.58 17.19
N GLU A 86 -3.62 7.27 16.33
CA GLU A 86 -4.62 6.63 15.45
C GLU A 86 -3.96 5.57 14.54
N ALA A 87 -2.81 5.88 13.95
CA ALA A 87 -2.07 4.98 13.06
C ALA A 87 -1.61 3.71 13.79
N SER A 88 -1.10 3.84 15.02
CA SER A 88 -0.67 2.71 15.86
C SER A 88 -1.84 1.78 16.24
N LEU A 89 -3.00 2.36 16.57
CA LEU A 89 -4.21 1.58 16.84
C LEU A 89 -4.66 0.81 15.59
N LEU A 90 -4.67 1.48 14.44
CA LEU A 90 -5.07 0.88 13.17
C LEU A 90 -4.12 -0.22 12.70
N GLU A 91 -2.81 -0.05 12.88
CA GLU A 91 -1.80 -1.08 12.62
C GLU A 91 -2.10 -2.35 13.44
N ASN A 92 -2.36 -2.18 14.74
CA ASN A 92 -2.68 -3.29 15.63
C ASN A 92 -3.97 -4.02 15.21
N GLN A 93 -4.99 -3.29 14.78
CA GLN A 93 -6.24 -3.87 14.29
C GLN A 93 -6.04 -4.66 12.99
N ILE A 94 -5.33 -4.10 12.01
CA ILE A 94 -5.01 -4.78 10.75
C ILE A 94 -4.24 -6.08 11.03
N ARG A 95 -3.24 -6.03 11.91
CA ARG A 95 -2.42 -7.21 12.26
C ARG A 95 -3.18 -8.29 13.01
N ARG A 96 -4.16 -7.91 13.84
CA ARG A 96 -5.01 -8.86 14.59
C ARG A 96 -6.13 -9.45 13.73
N THR A 97 -6.44 -8.83 12.60
CA THR A 97 -7.48 -9.30 11.68
C THR A 97 -7.09 -10.67 11.12
N LYS A 98 -7.97 -11.65 11.32
CA LYS A 98 -7.80 -13.02 10.82
C LYS A 98 -8.68 -13.21 9.60
N LEU A 99 -8.07 -13.62 8.50
CA LEU A 99 -8.80 -14.03 7.31
C LEU A 99 -9.48 -15.40 7.55
N PRO A 100 -10.62 -15.67 6.90
CA PRO A 100 -11.29 -16.96 6.99
C PRO A 100 -10.39 -18.08 6.44
N ARG A 101 -10.62 -19.31 6.91
CA ARG A 101 -9.92 -20.48 6.39
C ARG A 101 -10.48 -20.84 5.02
N LEU A 102 -9.66 -21.37 4.12
CA LEU A 102 -10.12 -21.77 2.79
C LEU A 102 -11.32 -22.74 2.85
N SER A 103 -11.33 -23.66 3.81
CA SER A 103 -12.40 -24.63 4.01
C SER A 103 -13.72 -24.04 4.52
N SER A 104 -13.71 -22.83 5.09
CA SER A 104 -14.92 -22.15 5.56
C SER A 104 -15.52 -21.20 4.52
N ILE A 105 -14.84 -20.99 3.39
CA ILE A 105 -15.32 -20.17 2.28
C ILE A 105 -16.16 -21.04 1.36
N LYS A 106 -17.38 -20.57 1.06
CA LYS A 106 -18.25 -21.25 0.10
C LYS A 106 -17.63 -21.23 -1.29
N ASP A 107 -17.76 -22.34 -2.02
CA ASP A 107 -17.35 -22.38 -3.42
C ASP A 107 -18.05 -21.29 -4.24
N THR A 108 -17.29 -20.66 -5.13
CA THR A 108 -17.73 -19.58 -6.00
C THR A 108 -18.46 -20.11 -7.23
N GLY A 109 -18.23 -21.37 -7.61
CA GLY A 109 -18.72 -21.95 -8.86
C GLY A 109 -18.03 -21.36 -10.11
N ASP A 110 -16.99 -20.55 -9.93
CA ASP A 110 -16.23 -19.93 -11.02
C ASP A 110 -14.79 -20.45 -11.04
N ILE A 111 -14.47 -21.25 -12.06
CA ILE A 111 -13.13 -21.83 -12.26
C ILE A 111 -12.06 -20.74 -12.40
N LYS A 112 -12.42 -19.55 -12.90
CA LYS A 112 -11.50 -18.41 -13.04
C LYS A 112 -11.45 -17.51 -11.81
N ALA A 113 -12.25 -17.78 -10.79
CA ALA A 113 -12.18 -17.08 -9.51
C ALA A 113 -12.51 -18.04 -8.36
N PRO A 114 -11.67 -19.08 -8.14
CA PRO A 114 -11.82 -19.96 -6.99
C PRO A 114 -11.63 -19.18 -5.68
N PRO A 115 -12.19 -19.68 -4.55
CA PRO A 115 -12.06 -19.06 -3.23
C PRO A 115 -10.64 -18.64 -2.83
N ILE A 116 -9.63 -19.41 -3.25
CA ILE A 116 -8.22 -19.12 -2.96
C ILE A 116 -7.75 -17.78 -3.54
N HIS A 117 -8.23 -17.36 -4.72
CA HIS A 117 -7.86 -16.07 -5.31
C HIS A 117 -8.34 -14.90 -4.43
N PHE A 118 -9.54 -15.01 -3.85
CA PHE A 118 -10.09 -13.99 -2.95
C PHE A 118 -9.35 -13.96 -1.61
N LEU A 119 -8.95 -15.11 -1.09
CA LEU A 119 -8.16 -15.20 0.14
C LEU A 119 -6.76 -14.57 -0.05
N GLN A 120 -6.10 -14.89 -1.16
CA GLN A 120 -4.82 -14.31 -1.54
C GLN A 120 -4.91 -12.79 -1.72
N LEU A 121 -5.96 -12.31 -2.40
CA LEU A 121 -6.19 -10.88 -2.59
C LEU A 121 -6.47 -10.15 -1.27
N ALA A 122 -7.28 -10.75 -0.39
CA ALA A 122 -7.54 -10.18 0.94
C ALA A 122 -6.24 -10.07 1.76
N HIS A 123 -5.36 -11.07 1.67
CA HIS A 123 -4.04 -11.00 2.30
C HIS A 123 -3.16 -9.90 1.70
N CYS A 124 -3.15 -9.74 0.37
CA CYS A 124 -2.42 -8.66 -0.30
C CYS A 124 -2.91 -7.28 0.17
N TYR A 125 -4.22 -7.09 0.33
CA TYR A 125 -4.79 -5.85 0.85
C TYR A 125 -4.46 -5.60 2.32
N GLN A 126 -4.39 -6.65 3.15
CA GLN A 126 -3.96 -6.55 4.54
C GLN A 126 -2.51 -6.04 4.63
N LEU A 127 -1.62 -6.62 3.83
CA LEU A 127 -0.22 -6.18 3.72
C LEU A 127 -0.11 -4.76 3.17
N SER A 128 -0.99 -4.39 2.22
CA SER A 128 -1.03 -3.04 1.65
C SER A 128 -1.38 -1.98 2.69
N GLY A 129 -2.33 -2.28 3.60
CA GLY A 129 -2.67 -1.38 4.71
C GLY A 129 -1.47 -1.13 5.63
N CYS A 130 -0.74 -2.19 6.01
CA CYS A 130 0.49 -2.03 6.77
C CYS A 130 1.57 -1.24 6.01
N LEU A 131 1.76 -1.54 4.71
CA LEU A 131 2.74 -0.86 3.86
C LEU A 131 2.48 0.64 3.78
N GLU A 132 1.23 1.05 3.52
CA GLU A 132 0.83 2.45 3.46
C GLU A 132 0.99 3.14 4.83
N LEU A 133 0.64 2.48 5.94
CA LEU A 133 0.88 3.01 7.29
C LEU A 133 2.37 3.20 7.57
N TYR A 134 3.22 2.21 7.28
CA TYR A 134 4.66 2.31 7.54
C TYR A 134 5.35 3.36 6.68
N ARG A 135 4.84 3.57 5.47
CA ARG A 135 5.35 4.61 4.58
C ARG A 135 4.90 6.00 5.04
N ALA A 136 3.64 6.13 5.48
CA ALA A 136 3.12 7.38 5.99
C ALA A 136 3.63 7.70 7.40
N PHE A 137 3.90 6.72 8.26
CA PHE A 137 4.35 6.88 9.65
C PHE A 137 5.60 6.02 9.90
N PRO A 138 6.80 6.49 9.53
CA PRO A 138 8.05 5.74 9.65
C PRO A 138 8.37 5.27 11.09
N GLU A 139 7.80 5.94 12.10
CA GLU A 139 7.91 5.58 13.51
C GLU A 139 7.35 4.17 13.77
N LEU A 140 6.24 3.82 13.13
CA LEU A 140 5.65 2.48 13.23
C LEU A 140 6.55 1.42 12.59
N ALA A 141 7.18 1.74 11.45
CA ALA A 141 8.13 0.85 10.80
C ALA A 141 9.34 0.54 11.70
N LYS A 142 9.87 1.56 12.39
CA LYS A 142 10.99 1.40 13.34
C LYS A 142 10.60 0.53 14.53
N ALA A 143 9.46 0.83 15.16
CA ALA A 143 8.94 0.03 16.27
C ALA A 143 8.71 -1.45 15.87
N ARG A 144 8.23 -1.68 14.64
CA ARG A 144 8.05 -3.03 14.10
C ARG A 144 9.37 -3.79 13.96
N LEU A 145 10.41 -3.14 13.45
CA LEU A 145 11.74 -3.72 13.26
C LEU A 145 12.46 -4.00 14.58
N GLU A 146 12.19 -3.20 15.61
CA GLU A 146 12.69 -3.44 16.97
C GLU A 146 12.00 -4.64 17.62
N SER A 147 10.69 -4.77 17.40
CA SER A 147 9.88 -5.86 17.96
C SER A 147 10.10 -7.21 17.28
N ASP A 148 10.52 -7.23 16.02
CA ASP A 148 10.63 -8.46 15.21
C ASP A 148 11.90 -8.44 14.33
N PRO A 149 13.04 -8.90 14.87
CA PRO A 149 14.31 -8.86 14.16
C PRO A 149 14.37 -9.85 12.98
N ALA A 150 13.45 -10.82 12.88
CA ALA A 150 13.34 -11.74 11.75
C ALA A 150 12.79 -11.07 10.48
N VAL A 151 12.31 -9.83 10.59
CA VAL A 151 11.77 -9.07 9.46
C VAL A 151 12.88 -8.51 8.54
N ARG A 152 14.14 -8.56 8.97
CA ARG A 152 15.30 -7.95 8.28
C ARG A 152 15.60 -8.60 6.92
N ILE A 153 15.80 -7.77 5.90
CA ILE A 153 16.50 -8.16 4.68
C ILE A 153 17.93 -7.63 4.83
N SER A 154 18.93 -8.50 4.90
CA SER A 154 20.32 -8.03 4.91
C SER A 154 20.67 -7.53 3.50
N CYS A 155 20.65 -6.22 3.31
CA CYS A 155 21.27 -5.56 2.17
C CYS A 155 21.93 -4.28 2.68
N ASP A 156 23.26 -4.28 2.63
CA ASP A 156 24.04 -3.15 3.09
C ASP A 156 23.76 -1.91 2.22
N GLY A 157 23.58 -0.74 2.84
CA GLY A 157 23.26 0.52 2.16
C GLY A 157 21.77 0.86 1.95
N ILE A 158 20.82 0.02 2.41
CA ILE A 158 19.39 0.38 2.46
C ILE A 158 18.97 0.69 3.90
N ASP A 159 18.27 1.81 4.11
CA ASP A 159 17.70 2.12 5.42
C ASP A 159 16.67 1.05 5.84
N ARG A 160 16.66 0.68 7.13
CA ARG A 160 15.88 -0.46 7.63
C ARG A 160 14.37 -0.34 7.36
N PRO A 161 13.72 0.84 7.51
CA PRO A 161 12.33 1.02 7.12
C PRO A 161 12.07 0.76 5.63
N SER A 162 13.00 1.14 4.74
CA SER A 162 12.87 0.85 3.30
C SER A 162 12.95 -0.64 3.00
N GLN A 163 13.76 -1.40 3.75
CA GLN A 163 13.80 -2.87 3.63
C GLN A 163 12.47 -3.51 4.02
N LEU A 164 11.83 -3.04 5.11
CA LEU A 164 10.51 -3.51 5.53
C LEU A 164 9.46 -3.27 4.44
N LEU A 165 9.41 -2.06 3.87
CA LEU A 165 8.46 -1.73 2.81
C LEU A 165 8.66 -2.60 1.57
N LEU A 166 9.91 -2.82 1.15
CA LEU A 166 10.23 -3.65 0.01
C LEU A 166 9.90 -5.13 0.25
N ARG A 167 10.10 -5.63 1.48
CA ARG A 167 9.66 -6.97 1.85
C ARG A 167 8.16 -7.14 1.67
N LEU A 168 7.37 -6.24 2.27
CA LEU A 168 5.91 -6.27 2.14
C LEU A 168 5.47 -6.19 0.67
N ALA A 169 6.11 -5.34 -0.12
CA ALA A 169 5.84 -5.26 -1.55
C ALA A 169 6.18 -6.55 -2.30
N PHE A 170 7.32 -7.18 -2.01
CA PHE A 170 7.67 -8.46 -2.62
C PHE A 170 6.71 -9.57 -2.20
N ASP A 171 6.26 -9.61 -0.96
CA ASP A 171 5.27 -10.58 -0.48
C ASP A 171 3.92 -10.40 -1.21
N ILE A 172 3.46 -9.15 -1.36
CA ILE A 172 2.26 -8.81 -2.14
C ILE A 172 2.43 -9.25 -3.60
N LEU A 173 3.50 -8.81 -4.27
CA LEU A 173 3.71 -9.07 -5.69
C LEU A 173 3.91 -10.56 -6.00
N SER A 174 4.61 -11.29 -5.12
CA SER A 174 4.78 -12.74 -5.23
C SER A 174 3.44 -13.46 -5.09
N THR A 175 2.59 -13.03 -4.16
CA THR A 175 1.24 -13.59 -4.00
C THR A 175 0.40 -13.32 -5.25
N LEU A 176 0.44 -12.11 -5.79
CA LEU A 176 -0.26 -11.76 -7.03
C LEU A 176 0.25 -12.55 -8.25
N GLU A 177 1.55 -12.84 -8.33
CA GLU A 177 2.16 -13.62 -9.42
C GLU A 177 1.65 -15.07 -9.45
N THR A 178 1.22 -15.63 -8.31
CA THR A 178 0.60 -16.96 -8.27
C THR A 178 -0.80 -17.02 -8.88
N MET A 179 -1.49 -15.87 -9.01
CA MET A 179 -2.81 -15.82 -9.61
C MET A 179 -2.74 -15.72 -11.15
N PRO A 180 -3.51 -16.53 -11.89
CA PRO A 180 -3.60 -16.43 -13.34
C PRO A 180 -3.95 -15.02 -13.82
N ASP A 181 -3.48 -14.65 -15.01
CA ASP A 181 -3.80 -13.35 -15.63
C ASP A 181 -5.28 -13.24 -16.03
N ASP A 182 -5.97 -14.35 -16.22
CA ASP A 182 -7.40 -14.40 -16.54
C ASP A 182 -8.29 -14.61 -15.30
N SER A 183 -7.72 -14.48 -14.10
CA SER A 183 -8.48 -14.50 -12.85
C SER A 183 -9.51 -13.38 -12.84
N ARG A 184 -10.78 -13.66 -12.50
CA ARG A 184 -11.80 -12.60 -12.44
C ARG A 184 -11.64 -11.65 -11.25
N THR A 185 -10.68 -11.91 -10.35
CA THR A 185 -10.27 -10.94 -9.32
C THR A 185 -9.47 -9.76 -9.88
N ILE A 186 -9.13 -9.77 -11.17
CA ILE A 186 -8.31 -8.75 -11.83
C ILE A 186 -8.86 -7.33 -11.73
N ALA A 187 -10.19 -7.16 -11.69
CA ALA A 187 -10.83 -5.85 -11.54
C ALA A 187 -10.45 -5.14 -10.24
N THR A 188 -10.18 -5.91 -9.18
CA THR A 188 -9.84 -5.36 -7.86
C THR A 188 -8.35 -5.47 -7.55
N GLN A 189 -7.47 -5.71 -8.53
CA GLN A 189 -6.02 -5.80 -8.31
C GLN A 189 -5.27 -4.48 -8.51
N THR A 190 -5.84 -3.51 -9.23
CA THR A 190 -5.13 -2.29 -9.67
C THR A 190 -4.56 -1.47 -8.51
N LEU A 191 -5.35 -1.20 -7.46
CA LEU A 191 -4.88 -0.45 -6.29
C LEU A 191 -3.74 -1.17 -5.57
N VAL A 192 -3.87 -2.47 -5.27
CA VAL A 192 -2.84 -3.23 -4.55
C VAL A 192 -1.54 -3.33 -5.34
N ILE A 193 -1.62 -3.50 -6.66
CA ILE A 193 -0.45 -3.46 -7.55
C ILE A 193 0.21 -2.07 -7.52
N THR A 194 -0.59 -1.01 -7.49
CA THR A 194 -0.08 0.37 -7.44
C THR A 194 0.63 0.64 -6.11
N ILE A 195 0.02 0.27 -4.98
CA ILE A 195 0.61 0.40 -3.65
C ILE A 195 1.95 -0.33 -3.59
N ALA A 196 1.99 -1.64 -3.89
CA ALA A 196 3.22 -2.42 -3.83
C ALA A 196 4.26 -1.98 -4.88
N GLY A 197 3.83 -1.65 -6.09
CA GLY A 197 4.71 -1.19 -7.16
C GLY A 197 5.36 0.17 -6.85
N SER A 198 4.68 1.03 -6.11
CA SER A 198 5.14 2.40 -5.84
C SER A 198 6.31 2.50 -4.86
N VAL A 199 6.67 1.42 -4.16
CA VAL A 199 7.85 1.40 -3.27
C VAL A 199 9.09 0.81 -3.94
N LEU A 200 8.99 0.32 -5.17
CA LEU A 200 10.08 -0.29 -5.93
C LEU A 200 11.13 0.75 -6.38
N GLY A 201 11.85 1.39 -5.47
CA GLY A 201 12.90 2.38 -5.74
C GLY A 201 14.28 1.77 -5.96
N LYS A 202 15.10 2.34 -6.86
CA LYS A 202 16.51 1.91 -6.98
C LYS A 202 17.30 2.31 -5.73
N ILE A 203 18.23 1.46 -5.30
CA ILE A 203 19.22 1.84 -4.27
C ILE A 203 20.19 2.84 -4.92
N LYS A 204 20.43 4.00 -4.27
CA LYS A 204 21.47 4.95 -4.70
C LYS A 204 22.86 4.40 -4.38
N ILE A 205 23.77 4.56 -5.33
CA ILE A 205 25.19 4.20 -5.21
C ILE A 205 25.87 5.34 -4.44
N ALA A 206 26.66 5.04 -3.41
CA ALA A 206 27.61 6.02 -2.90
C ALA A 206 28.73 6.13 -3.93
N ASP A 207 28.99 7.33 -4.45
CA ASP A 207 29.73 7.62 -5.69
C ASP A 207 31.17 7.08 -5.81
N GLU A 208 31.68 6.28 -4.87
CA GLU A 208 33.05 5.75 -4.89
C GLU A 208 33.19 4.25 -4.49
N GLY A 209 32.08 3.51 -4.30
CA GLY A 209 32.13 2.09 -3.91
C GLY A 209 31.81 1.10 -5.05
N GLN A 210 32.60 0.03 -5.19
CA GLN A 210 32.17 -1.16 -5.94
C GLN A 210 30.91 -1.74 -5.26
N PHE A 211 29.88 -2.05 -6.05
CA PHE A 211 28.68 -2.72 -5.57
C PHE A 211 29.02 -4.01 -4.80
N THR A 212 28.32 -4.26 -3.70
CA THR A 212 28.28 -5.62 -3.16
C THR A 212 27.41 -6.51 -4.05
N SER A 213 27.72 -7.82 -4.09
CA SER A 213 26.90 -8.81 -4.82
C SER A 213 25.41 -8.77 -4.39
N GLU A 214 25.18 -8.47 -3.10
CA GLU A 214 23.84 -8.31 -2.52
C GLU A 214 23.08 -7.13 -3.13
N GLN A 215 23.71 -5.96 -3.24
CA GLN A 215 23.10 -4.77 -3.83
C GLN A 215 22.75 -5.00 -5.32
N TYR A 216 23.58 -5.73 -6.08
CA TYR A 216 23.28 -6.06 -7.48
C TYR A 216 22.05 -6.95 -7.59
N THR A 217 22.01 -8.01 -6.79
CA THR A 217 20.88 -8.95 -6.73
C THR A 217 19.60 -8.22 -6.36
N PHE A 218 19.68 -7.30 -5.40
CA PHE A 218 18.52 -6.52 -4.96
C PHE A 218 18.00 -5.57 -6.04
N ASN A 219 18.88 -4.81 -6.69
CA ASN A 219 18.49 -3.94 -7.81
C ASN A 219 17.98 -4.73 -9.02
N TYR A 220 18.49 -5.95 -9.25
CA TYR A 220 17.95 -6.86 -10.26
C TYR A 220 16.52 -7.28 -9.91
N SER A 221 16.27 -7.70 -8.67
CA SER A 221 14.92 -8.04 -8.18
C SER A 221 13.94 -6.88 -8.34
N ILE A 222 14.35 -5.65 -8.01
CA ILE A 222 13.52 -4.45 -8.22
C ILE A 222 13.19 -4.25 -9.70
N LYS A 223 14.18 -4.36 -10.60
CA LYS A 223 13.94 -4.26 -12.05
C LYS A 223 12.99 -5.34 -12.54
N ARG A 224 13.14 -6.59 -12.08
CA ARG A 224 12.23 -7.70 -12.39
C ARG A 224 10.81 -7.37 -11.94
N TRP A 225 10.63 -6.93 -10.70
CA TRP A 225 9.31 -6.60 -10.16
C TRP A 225 8.66 -5.42 -10.86
N ARG A 226 9.40 -4.36 -11.19
CA ARG A 226 8.88 -3.25 -12.00
C ARG A 226 8.35 -3.74 -13.36
N LYS A 227 9.07 -4.63 -14.03
CA LYS A 227 8.62 -5.25 -15.29
C LYS A 227 7.37 -6.09 -15.07
N SER A 228 7.34 -6.92 -14.03
CA SER A 228 6.18 -7.76 -13.70
C SER A 228 4.92 -6.91 -13.42
N VAL A 229 5.05 -5.85 -12.63
CA VAL A 229 3.97 -4.89 -12.33
C VAL A 229 3.40 -4.26 -13.61
N LEU A 230 4.26 -3.72 -14.49
CA LEU A 230 3.80 -3.13 -15.75
C LEU A 230 3.16 -4.16 -16.68
N GLN A 231 3.71 -5.37 -16.75
CA GLN A 231 3.14 -6.45 -17.54
C GLN A 231 1.76 -6.84 -17.03
N ARG A 232 1.60 -6.98 -15.71
CA ARG A 232 0.32 -7.31 -15.08
C ARG A 232 -0.72 -6.23 -15.36
N LEU A 233 -0.40 -4.95 -15.12
CA LEU A 233 -1.30 -3.83 -15.43
C LEU A 233 -1.63 -3.74 -16.93
N SER A 234 -0.66 -3.99 -17.81
CA SER A 234 -0.90 -4.01 -19.25
C SER A 234 -1.88 -5.11 -19.66
N ARG A 235 -1.77 -6.31 -19.06
CA ARG A 235 -2.73 -7.40 -19.28
C ARG A 235 -4.11 -7.05 -18.72
N THR A 236 -4.16 -6.47 -17.52
CA THR A 236 -5.40 -5.96 -16.93
C THR A 236 -6.08 -4.94 -17.83
N TYR A 237 -5.32 -4.01 -18.41
CA TYR A 237 -5.84 -3.05 -19.37
C TYR A 237 -6.36 -3.72 -20.65
N GLN A 238 -5.65 -4.72 -21.19
CA GLN A 238 -6.12 -5.46 -22.37
C GLN A 238 -7.43 -6.22 -22.14
N ILE A 239 -7.65 -6.71 -20.92
CA ILE A 239 -8.85 -7.47 -20.56
C ILE A 239 -10.03 -6.54 -20.23
N ILE A 240 -9.81 -5.50 -19.41
CA ILE A 240 -10.90 -4.65 -18.88
C ILE A 240 -11.10 -3.38 -19.73
N GLY A 241 -10.05 -2.83 -20.33
CA GLY A 241 -10.12 -1.64 -21.20
C GLY A 241 -10.25 -0.30 -20.47
N LEU A 242 -10.12 -0.25 -19.14
CA LEU A 242 -10.28 0.99 -18.37
C LEU A 242 -9.04 1.89 -18.42
N ARG A 243 -9.24 3.17 -18.72
CA ARG A 243 -8.17 4.19 -18.74
C ARG A 243 -7.51 4.40 -17.36
N THR A 244 -8.22 4.06 -16.28
CA THR A 244 -7.71 4.11 -14.90
C THR A 244 -6.45 3.25 -14.73
N ILE A 245 -6.39 2.10 -15.41
CA ILE A 245 -5.25 1.18 -15.39
C ILE A 245 -4.04 1.79 -16.11
N GLN A 246 -4.25 2.46 -17.25
CA GLN A 246 -3.17 3.17 -17.96
C GLN A 246 -2.63 4.33 -17.12
N ARG A 247 -3.50 5.04 -16.40
CA ARG A 247 -3.09 6.07 -15.44
C ARG A 247 -2.25 5.47 -14.31
N ALA A 248 -2.63 4.31 -13.77
CA ALA A 248 -1.84 3.60 -12.77
C ALA A 248 -0.43 3.24 -13.28
N MET A 249 -0.31 2.74 -14.52
CA MET A 249 0.99 2.48 -15.15
C MET A 249 1.83 3.76 -15.27
N THR A 250 1.22 4.84 -15.75
CA THR A 250 1.88 6.14 -15.92
C THR A 250 2.36 6.69 -14.57
N LEU A 251 1.51 6.63 -13.56
CA LEU A 251 1.81 7.04 -12.19
C LEU A 251 3.05 6.30 -11.65
N LEU A 252 3.09 4.97 -11.76
CA LEU A 252 4.22 4.17 -11.28
C LEU A 252 5.53 4.53 -11.99
N VAL A 253 5.50 4.74 -13.30
CA VAL A 253 6.68 5.19 -14.05
C VAL A 253 7.18 6.55 -13.54
N LYS A 254 6.28 7.50 -13.26
CA LYS A 254 6.63 8.81 -12.69
C LYS A 254 7.19 8.68 -11.27
N VAL A 255 6.58 7.87 -10.42
CA VAL A 255 7.09 7.55 -9.07
C VAL A 255 8.53 7.03 -9.15
N TRP A 256 8.78 6.03 -10.01
CA TRP A 256 10.10 5.45 -10.17
C TRP A 256 11.15 6.41 -10.73
N SER A 257 10.73 7.35 -11.59
CA SER A 257 11.59 8.41 -12.12
C SER A 257 12.04 9.36 -11.01
N ARG A 258 11.10 9.84 -10.17
CA ARG A 258 11.39 10.73 -9.03
C ARG A 258 12.27 10.04 -7.99
N MET A 259 11.97 8.78 -7.65
CA MET A 259 12.83 7.98 -6.77
C MET A 259 14.27 7.84 -7.32
N GLY A 260 14.43 7.76 -8.65
CA GLY A 260 15.73 7.65 -9.31
C GLY A 260 16.59 8.92 -9.23
N ARG A 261 15.96 10.10 -9.33
CA ARG A 261 16.60 11.41 -9.09
C ARG A 261 16.93 11.58 -7.60
N GLY A 262 16.11 10.95 -6.77
CA GLY A 262 16.14 10.97 -5.31
C GLY A 262 15.96 12.36 -4.77
N ASP A 263 14.91 13.00 -5.27
CA ASP A 263 14.19 14.04 -4.57
C ASP A 263 13.82 13.47 -3.20
N ARG A 264 14.60 13.81 -2.19
CA ARG A 264 14.22 13.66 -0.79
C ARG A 264 13.75 15.03 -0.37
N VAL A 265 12.47 15.17 -0.06
CA VAL A 265 12.00 16.35 0.64
C VAL A 265 12.48 16.18 2.08
N ILE A 266 13.59 16.84 2.41
CA ILE A 266 14.13 16.86 3.77
C ILE A 266 13.59 18.12 4.42
N ASP A 267 12.65 17.97 5.36
CA ASP A 267 12.40 19.02 6.34
C ASP A 267 13.56 19.02 7.36
N PRO A 268 14.36 20.11 7.44
CA PRO A 268 15.53 20.19 8.31
C PRO A 268 15.20 20.10 9.81
N GLU A 269 13.98 20.44 10.22
CA GLU A 269 13.61 20.51 11.63
C GLU A 269 12.74 19.33 12.09
N LEU A 270 11.90 18.78 11.20
CA LEU A 270 11.03 17.64 11.55
C LEU A 270 11.70 16.27 11.37
N ARG A 271 12.84 16.19 10.65
CA ARG A 271 13.54 14.94 10.29
C ARG A 271 12.64 13.87 9.65
N ILE A 272 11.48 14.26 9.12
CA ILE A 272 10.62 13.37 8.34
C ILE A 272 11.15 13.45 6.90
N ALA A 273 12.04 12.52 6.53
CA ALA A 273 12.38 12.34 5.13
C ALA A 273 11.14 11.80 4.42
N ASP A 274 10.37 12.69 3.78
CA ASP A 274 9.19 12.26 3.04
C ASP A 274 9.70 11.58 1.77
N HIS A 275 9.57 10.26 1.75
CA HIS A 275 9.94 9.45 0.60
C HIS A 275 8.87 9.69 -0.47
N VAL A 276 9.27 9.83 -1.73
CA VAL A 276 8.36 9.98 -2.89
C VAL A 276 7.14 9.06 -2.70
N HIS A 277 5.96 9.63 -2.45
CA HIS A 277 4.73 8.88 -2.28
C HIS A 277 3.86 8.94 -3.53
N TRP A 278 3.22 7.84 -3.89
CA TRP A 278 2.42 7.80 -5.12
C TRP A 278 1.23 8.78 -5.10
N ILE A 279 0.64 9.03 -3.93
CA ILE A 279 -0.42 10.05 -3.78
C ILE A 279 0.08 11.45 -4.17
N ASP A 280 1.28 11.86 -3.73
CA ASP A 280 1.83 13.18 -4.10
C ASP A 280 2.13 13.26 -5.59
N VAL A 281 2.73 12.20 -6.15
CA VAL A 281 2.98 12.11 -7.60
C VAL A 281 1.66 12.13 -8.37
N MET A 282 0.60 11.54 -7.84
CA MET A 282 -0.72 11.55 -8.47
C MET A 282 -1.31 12.96 -8.52
N GLU A 283 -1.28 13.70 -7.40
CA GLU A 283 -1.80 15.08 -7.31
C GLU A 283 -0.97 16.06 -8.14
N GLU A 284 0.35 16.04 -8.01
CA GLU A 284 1.22 16.99 -8.71
C GLU A 284 1.23 16.81 -10.23
N GLU A 285 0.96 15.59 -10.71
CA GLU A 285 0.99 15.26 -12.13
C GLU A 285 -0.40 15.24 -12.78
N GLY A 286 -1.46 15.59 -12.03
CA GLY A 286 -2.84 15.59 -12.53
C GLY A 286 -3.34 14.20 -12.93
N LEU A 287 -2.90 13.16 -12.22
CA LEU A 287 -3.19 11.75 -12.53
C LEU A 287 -4.31 11.16 -11.65
N GLU A 288 -5.06 11.99 -10.95
CA GLU A 288 -6.13 11.60 -10.05
C GLU A 288 -7.12 10.65 -10.72
N THR A 289 -7.27 9.46 -10.15
CA THR A 289 -8.18 8.44 -10.67
C THR A 289 -8.53 7.42 -9.59
N LEU A 290 -9.73 6.85 -9.66
CA LEU A 290 -10.07 5.66 -8.89
C LEU A 290 -9.27 4.48 -9.46
N LEU A 291 -8.49 3.81 -8.62
CA LEU A 291 -7.62 2.69 -8.98
C LEU A 291 -8.34 1.34 -8.84
N GLY A 292 -9.50 1.21 -9.49
CA GLY A 292 -10.30 0.01 -9.59
C GLY A 292 -10.90 -0.21 -10.97
#